data_AF-A0A933EPZ2-F1
#
_entry.id   AF-A0A933EPZ2-F1
#
_cell.length_a   1.000
_cell.length_b   1.000
_cell.length_c   1.000
_cell.angle_alpha   90.00
_cell.angle_beta   90.00
_cell.angle_gamma   90.00
#
_symmetry.space_group_name_H-M   'P 1'
#
loop_
_entity.id
_entity.type
_entity.pdbx_description
1 polymer ?
#
loop_
_entity_poly.entity_id
_entity_poly.type
_entity_poly.pdbx_seq_one_letter_code
_entity_poly.pdbx_strand_id
1 'polypeptide(L)'
;MLYAARQSDPPAEAAWQDRMRFRRDFSRQLAQWLGCDGLLAEGWDVEEAADFITALLSPRTYEYLIIERGWPTERFVGRLRQALGSIVRQRSQI
;
A
#
# COMPACT_ATOMS: atom_id res chain seq x y z
N MET A 1 -8.32 -12.25 -14.15
CA MET A 1 -7.14 -11.71 -13.45
C MET A 1 -6.52 -10.61 -14.29
N LEU A 2 -6.50 -9.36 -13.81
CA LEU A 2 -5.86 -8.24 -14.50
C LEU A 2 -4.33 -8.43 -14.56
N TYR A 3 -3.75 -9.07 -13.55
CA TYR A 3 -2.32 -9.36 -13.48
C TYR A 3 -1.84 -10.40 -14.51
N ALA A 4 -2.69 -11.38 -14.86
CA ALA A 4 -2.39 -12.35 -15.91
C ALA A 4 -2.65 -11.78 -17.31
N ALA A 5 -3.73 -11.02 -17.49
CA ALA A 5 -4.13 -10.45 -18.78
C ALA A 5 -3.10 -9.44 -19.35
N ARG A 6 -2.40 -8.67 -18.50
CA ARG A 6 -1.40 -7.68 -18.93
C ARG A 6 -0.22 -8.28 -19.72
N GLN A 7 0.09 -9.56 -19.50
CA GLN A 7 1.29 -10.17 -20.09
C GLN A 7 1.18 -10.34 -21.62
N SER A 8 -0.02 -10.23 -22.18
CA SER A 8 -0.29 -10.45 -23.61
C SER A 8 -0.87 -9.22 -24.32
N ASP A 9 -1.09 -8.11 -23.61
CA ASP A 9 -1.74 -6.89 -24.11
C ASP A 9 -0.90 -5.65 -23.73
N PRO A 10 -0.12 -5.06 -24.67
CA PRO A 10 0.76 -3.93 -24.37
C PRO A 10 0.03 -2.67 -23.87
N PRO A 11 -1.12 -2.24 -24.43
CA PRO A 11 -1.97 -1.21 -23.82
C PRO A 11 -2.36 -1.53 -22.37
N ALA A 12 -2.72 -2.77 -22.05
CA ALA A 12 -3.06 -3.16 -20.68
C ALA A 12 -1.85 -3.09 -19.73
N GLU A 13 -0.65 -3.47 -20.20
CA GLU A 13 0.59 -3.32 -19.44
C GLU A 13 0.94 -1.83 -19.20
N ALA A 14 0.80 -0.97 -20.21
CA ALA A 14 1.04 0.47 -20.04
C ALA A 14 0.09 1.08 -18.99
N ALA A 15 -1.20 0.78 -19.10
CA ALA A 15 -2.22 1.24 -18.16
C ALA A 15 -2.03 0.66 -16.75
N TRP A 16 -1.43 -0.53 -16.63
CA TRP A 16 -1.01 -1.11 -15.36
C TRP A 16 0.16 -0.33 -14.77
N GLN A 17 1.22 -0.10 -15.54
CA GLN A 17 2.40 0.64 -15.10
C GLN A 17 2.06 2.07 -14.65
N ASP A 18 1.14 2.76 -15.34
CA ASP A 18 0.65 4.07 -14.93
C ASP A 18 -0.03 4.03 -13.56
N ARG A 19 -0.90 3.05 -13.33
CA ARG A 19 -1.54 2.85 -12.01
C ARG A 19 -0.53 2.49 -10.93
N MET A 20 0.52 1.74 -11.27
CA MET A 20 1.57 1.39 -10.31
C MET A 20 2.42 2.61 -9.95
N ARG A 21 2.76 3.47 -10.92
CA ARG A 21 3.45 4.75 -10.70
C ARG A 21 2.62 5.67 -9.80
N PHE A 22 1.36 5.92 -10.15
CA PHE A 22 0.46 6.76 -9.36
C PHE A 22 0.40 6.31 -7.89
N ARG A 23 0.29 5.00 -7.64
CA ARG A 23 0.25 4.48 -6.26
C ARG A 23 1.57 4.70 -5.52
N ARG A 24 2.71 4.51 -6.18
CA ARG A 24 4.04 4.77 -5.59
C ARG A 24 4.18 6.25 -5.23
N ASP A 25 3.80 7.13 -6.13
CA ASP A 25 3.87 8.58 -5.91
C ASP A 25 2.94 9.03 -4.80
N PHE A 26 1.73 8.48 -4.73
CA PHE A 26 0.81 8.70 -3.61
C PHE A 26 1.40 8.22 -2.27
N SER A 27 1.96 7.01 -2.26
CA SER A 27 2.54 6.41 -1.04
C SER A 27 3.74 7.22 -0.54
N ARG A 28 4.58 7.72 -1.45
CA ARG A 28 5.70 8.61 -1.13
C ARG A 28 5.21 9.94 -0.56
N GLN A 29 4.23 10.58 -1.18
CA GLN A 29 3.66 11.83 -0.67
C GLN A 29 3.07 11.66 0.73
N LEU A 30 2.36 10.56 0.98
CA LEU A 30 1.81 10.26 2.31
C LEU A 30 2.91 10.04 3.35
N ALA A 31 3.94 9.26 3.04
CA ALA A 31 5.05 9.02 3.95
C ALA A 31 5.86 10.30 4.22
N GLN A 32 6.08 11.13 3.21
CA GLN A 32 6.73 12.44 3.35
C GLN A 32 5.94 13.34 4.29
N TRP A 33 4.61 13.42 4.11
CA TRP A 33 3.76 14.20 5.00
C TRP A 33 3.84 13.70 6.47
N LEU A 34 3.77 12.38 6.69
CA LEU A 34 3.93 11.79 8.02
C LEU A 34 5.31 12.10 8.63
N GLY A 35 6.37 12.06 7.82
CA GLY A 35 7.73 12.38 8.24
C GLY A 35 7.89 13.85 8.64
N CYS A 36 7.38 14.77 7.80
CA CYS A 36 7.41 16.21 8.05
C CYS A 36 6.69 16.61 9.34
N ASP A 37 5.55 15.98 9.63
CA ASP A 37 4.76 16.26 10.84
C ASP A 37 5.27 15.48 12.07
N GLY A 38 6.36 14.72 11.94
CA GLY A 38 6.92 13.91 13.03
C GLY A 38 5.97 12.80 13.49
N LEU A 39 5.10 12.32 12.60
CA LEU A 39 4.08 11.31 12.88
C LEU A 39 4.53 9.90 12.52
N LEU A 40 5.70 9.70 11.91
CA LEU A 40 6.25 8.35 11.73
C LEU A 40 6.61 7.73 13.10
N ALA A 41 6.29 6.45 13.22
CA ALA A 41 6.69 5.63 14.37
C ALA A 41 8.22 5.48 14.42
N GLU A 42 8.75 5.22 15.62
CA GLU A 42 10.19 5.00 15.80
C GLU A 42 10.67 3.82 14.95
N GLY A 43 11.84 3.97 14.33
CA GLY A 43 12.44 2.96 13.46
C GLY A 43 11.93 2.95 12.01
N TRP A 44 11.06 3.88 11.63
CA TRP A 44 10.67 4.09 10.23
C TRP A 44 11.31 5.34 9.66
N ASP A 45 11.91 5.21 8.48
CA ASP A 45 12.15 6.35 7.61
C ASP A 45 11.04 6.53 6.56
N VAL A 46 11.08 7.66 5.85
CA VAL A 46 10.08 8.04 4.85
C VAL A 46 10.05 7.09 3.65
N GLU A 47 11.19 6.62 3.16
CA GLU A 47 11.23 5.75 1.98
C GLU A 47 10.80 4.33 2.36
N GLU A 48 11.22 3.81 3.51
CA GLU A 48 10.75 2.53 4.04
C GLU A 48 9.23 2.53 4.25
N ALA A 49 8.69 3.61 4.83
CA ALA A 49 7.24 3.76 5.01
C ALA A 49 6.52 3.82 3.65
N ALA A 50 7.05 4.55 2.67
CA ALA A 50 6.47 4.64 1.32
C ALA A 50 6.45 3.28 0.61
N ASP A 51 7.52 2.51 0.69
CA ASP A 51 7.62 1.17 0.12
C ASP A 51 6.63 0.20 0.80
N PHE A 52 6.54 0.27 2.12
CA PHE A 52 5.61 -0.56 2.89
C PHE A 52 4.14 -0.25 2.56
N ILE A 53 3.76 1.03 2.49
CA ILE A 53 2.43 1.47 2.05
C ILE A 53 2.14 0.96 0.64
N THR A 54 3.09 1.12 -0.29
CA THR A 54 2.94 0.69 -1.68
C THR A 54 2.68 -0.81 -1.80
N ALA A 55 3.40 -1.62 -1.01
CA ALA A 55 3.29 -3.06 -0.99
C ALA A 55 1.93 -3.51 -0.46
N LEU A 56 1.49 -2.94 0.67
CA LEU A 56 0.20 -3.26 1.29
C LEU A 56 -0.98 -2.87 0.42
N LEU A 57 -0.91 -1.71 -0.25
CA LEU A 57 -1.95 -1.20 -1.16
C LEU A 57 -1.86 -1.76 -2.58
N SER A 58 -0.94 -2.70 -2.85
CA SER A 58 -0.75 -3.21 -4.20
C SER A 58 -1.94 -4.08 -4.66
N PRO A 59 -2.33 -4.04 -5.95
CA PRO A 59 -3.37 -4.92 -6.45
C PRO A 59 -2.99 -6.40 -6.35
N ARG A 60 -1.69 -6.74 -6.34
CA ARG A 60 -1.20 -8.10 -6.11
C ARG A 60 -1.59 -8.60 -4.72
N THR A 61 -1.42 -7.76 -3.69
CA THR A 61 -1.81 -8.09 -2.32
C THR A 61 -3.31 -8.34 -2.21
N TYR A 62 -4.11 -7.50 -2.89
CA TYR A 62 -5.56 -7.67 -2.96
C TYR A 62 -5.95 -8.97 -3.70
N GLU A 63 -5.39 -9.21 -4.89
CA GLU A 63 -5.69 -10.40 -5.70
C GLU A 63 -5.36 -11.67 -4.93
N TYR A 64 -4.19 -11.73 -4.31
CA TYR A 64 -3.81 -12.87 -3.48
C TYR A 64 -4.78 -13.06 -2.29
N LEU A 65 -4.98 -12.05 -1.45
CA LEU A 65 -5.74 -12.24 -0.20
C LEU A 65 -7.25 -12.40 -0.42
N ILE A 66 -7.85 -11.59 -1.30
CA ILE A 66 -9.30 -11.58 -1.52
C ILE A 66 -9.69 -12.62 -2.57
N ILE A 67 -9.05 -12.61 -3.74
CA ILE A 67 -9.48 -13.43 -4.88
C ILE A 67 -8.98 -14.88 -4.72
N GLU A 68 -7.69 -15.07 -4.44
CA GLU A 68 -7.11 -16.42 -4.35
C GLU A 68 -7.34 -17.07 -2.98
N ARG A 69 -7.19 -16.32 -1.89
CA ARG A 69 -7.36 -16.84 -0.52
C ARG A 69 -8.76 -16.66 0.05
N GLY A 70 -9.67 -16.02 -0.68
CA GLY A 70 -11.10 -15.94 -0.36
C GLY A 70 -11.41 -15.11 0.91
N TRP A 71 -10.56 -14.15 1.27
CA TRP A 71 -10.85 -13.33 2.43
C TRP A 71 -12.05 -12.40 2.18
N PRO A 72 -12.92 -12.19 3.19
CA PRO A 72 -13.87 -11.09 3.15
C PRO A 72 -13.14 -9.75 3.06
N THR A 73 -13.69 -8.83 2.27
CA THR A 73 -13.12 -7.48 2.07
C THR A 73 -12.92 -6.75 3.40
N GLU A 74 -13.87 -6.87 4.33
CA GLU A 74 -13.83 -6.24 5.65
C GLU A 74 -12.63 -6.72 6.47
N ARG A 75 -12.30 -8.02 6.35
CA ARG A 75 -11.13 -8.61 7.00
C ARG A 75 -9.84 -8.01 6.45
N PHE A 76 -9.73 -7.91 5.12
CA PHE A 76 -8.57 -7.28 4.49
C PHE A 76 -8.41 -5.82 4.91
N VAL A 77 -9.49 -5.03 4.87
CA VAL A 77 -9.46 -3.62 5.30
C VAL A 77 -9.07 -3.48 6.77
N GLY A 78 -9.58 -4.34 7.66
CA GLY A 78 -9.20 -4.34 9.07
C GLY A 78 -7.70 -4.62 9.28
N ARG A 79 -7.16 -5.61 8.57
CA ARG A 79 -5.71 -5.93 8.63
C ARG A 79 -4.84 -4.84 8.01
N LEU A 80 -5.30 -4.25 6.91
CA LEU A 80 -4.61 -3.14 6.27
C LEU A 80 -4.52 -1.92 7.19
N ARG A 81 -5.63 -1.55 7.85
CA ARG A 81 -5.64 -0.47 8.85
C ARG A 81 -4.70 -0.75 10.02
N GLN A 82 -4.69 -1.99 10.51
CA GLN A 82 -3.78 -2.38 11.59
C GLN A 82 -2.31 -2.27 11.17
N ALA A 83 -1.95 -2.78 9.98
CA ALA A 83 -0.59 -2.75 9.46
C ALA A 83 -0.14 -1.31 9.13
N LEU A 84 -0.99 -0.49 8.51
CA LEU A 84 -0.69 0.92 8.30
C LEU A 84 -0.67 1.71 9.62
N GLY A 85 -1.37 1.25 10.66
CA GLY A 85 -1.27 1.85 11.99
C GLY A 85 0.12 1.68 12.63
N SER A 86 0.90 0.66 12.25
CA SER A 86 2.22 0.43 12.86
C SER A 86 3.30 1.40 12.40
N ILE A 87 3.11 2.07 11.26
CA ILE A 87 4.06 3.08 10.76
C ILE A 87 3.76 4.48 11.29
N VAL A 88 2.61 4.65 11.96
CA VAL A 88 2.19 5.93 12.55
C VAL A 88 2.44 5.88 14.05
N ARG A 89 3.06 6.94 14.57
CA ARG A 89 3.31 7.13 16.00
C ARG A 89 2.00 7.11 16.76
N GLN A 90 1.86 6.18 17.69
CA GLN A 90 0.74 6.18 18.62
C GLN A 90 0.88 7.37 19.56
N ARG A 91 -0.17 8.17 19.73
CA ARG A 91 -0.21 9.17 20.80
C ARG A 91 -0.17 8.42 22.13
N SER A 92 0.91 8.56 22.87
CA SER A 92 0.96 8.16 24.28
C SER A 92 -0.20 8.83 25.00
N GLN A 93 -1.07 8.04 25.63
CA GLN A 93 -2.05 8.57 26.58
C GLN A 93 -1.26 9.23 27.72
N ILE A 94 -1.47 10.54 27.89
CA ILE A 94 -1.12 11.28 29.11
C ILE A 94 -2.31 11.15 30.05
#